data_AF-A0A939JBA1-F1
#
_entry.id   AF-A0A939JBA1-F1
#
_cell.length_a   1.000
_cell.length_b   1.000
_cell.length_c   1.000
_cell.angle_alpha   90.00
_cell.angle_beta   90.00
_cell.angle_gamma   90.00
#
_symmetry.space_group_name_H-M   'P 1'
#
loop_
_entity.id
_entity.type
_entity.pdbx_description
1 polymer ?
#
loop_
_entity_poly.entity_id
_entity_poly.type
_entity_poly.pdbx_seq_one_letter_code
_entity_poly.pdbx_strand_id
1 'polypeptide(L)'
;MLLKKLLVYMLPVVLFSCSAKPNNSPAILVAAFDSGPGAAVLTFRQDKSCEWLSGIASNPQEGTYQTKDSLVEIEGISLGGALKSKHFLITNRNPSNKDSRDLILLQVDKQRNSVDKRFIFRVTVDKR
;
A
#
# COMPACT_ATOMS: atom_id res chain seq x y z
N MET A 1 16.14 -1.44 -58.00
CA MET A 1 15.07 -1.93 -57.11
C MET A 1 15.71 -2.43 -55.82
N LEU A 2 15.67 -1.62 -54.75
CA LEU A 2 16.24 -2.00 -53.45
C LEU A 2 15.12 -2.52 -52.54
N LEU A 3 15.22 -3.81 -52.22
CA LEU A 3 14.36 -4.53 -51.29
C LEU A 3 14.58 -3.97 -49.87
N LYS A 4 13.60 -3.24 -49.33
CA LYS A 4 13.62 -2.80 -47.92
C LYS A 4 13.33 -4.02 -47.03
N LYS A 5 14.35 -4.47 -46.30
CA LYS A 5 14.22 -5.48 -45.23
C LYS A 5 13.53 -4.83 -44.03
N LEU A 6 12.32 -5.27 -43.72
CA LEU A 6 11.57 -4.92 -42.52
C LEU A 6 12.12 -5.77 -41.36
N LEU A 7 12.91 -5.16 -40.48
CA LEU A 7 13.41 -5.82 -39.27
C LEU A 7 12.34 -5.68 -38.19
N VAL A 8 11.55 -6.74 -37.98
CA VAL A 8 10.56 -6.83 -36.90
C VAL A 8 11.31 -7.20 -35.62
N TYR A 9 11.47 -6.24 -34.72
CA TYR A 9 11.95 -6.51 -33.36
C TYR A 9 10.83 -7.19 -32.56
N MET A 10 10.92 -8.52 -32.43
CA MET A 10 10.12 -9.29 -31.49
C MET A 10 10.59 -8.96 -30.06
N LEU A 11 9.84 -8.13 -29.34
CA LEU A 11 10.03 -7.91 -27.91
C LEU A 11 9.64 -9.22 -27.19
N PRO A 12 10.51 -9.82 -26.36
CA PRO A 12 10.09 -10.93 -25.51
C PRO A 12 9.17 -10.37 -24.42
N VAL A 13 7.86 -10.62 -24.56
CA VAL A 13 6.88 -10.45 -23.49
C VAL A 13 7.18 -11.54 -22.46
N VAL A 14 7.96 -11.20 -21.44
CA VAL A 14 8.16 -12.06 -20.27
C VAL A 14 6.88 -11.98 -19.44
N LEU A 15 5.97 -12.93 -19.67
CA LEU A 15 4.84 -13.18 -18.80
C LEU A 15 5.38 -13.81 -17.51
N PHE A 16 5.63 -12.98 -16.50
CA PHE A 16 5.75 -13.46 -15.13
C PHE A 16 4.38 -13.99 -14.69
N SER A 17 4.14 -15.28 -14.89
CA SER A 17 3.09 -16.00 -14.19
C SER A 17 3.43 -16.01 -12.70
N CYS A 18 2.88 -15.06 -11.96
CA CYS A 18 2.97 -15.01 -10.51
C CYS A 18 1.98 -16.04 -9.95
N SER A 19 2.46 -17.26 -9.67
CA SER A 19 1.70 -18.20 -8.86
C SER A 19 1.55 -17.61 -7.46
N ALA A 20 0.32 -17.26 -7.07
CA ALA A 20 -0.03 -16.84 -5.72
C ALA A 20 0.26 -17.99 -4.74
N LYS A 21 1.48 -17.99 -4.17
CA LYS A 21 1.76 -18.80 -2.99
C LYS A 21 1.00 -18.17 -1.81
N PRO A 22 0.40 -18.98 -0.92
CA PRO A 22 -0.12 -18.47 0.33
C PRO A 22 0.98 -17.69 1.05
N ASN A 23 0.68 -16.41 1.32
CA ASN A 23 1.67 -15.45 1.74
C ASN A 23 1.91 -15.57 3.25
N ASN A 24 2.81 -16.48 3.62
CA ASN A 24 3.11 -16.84 5.01
C ASN A 24 4.16 -15.91 5.66
N SER A 25 4.53 -14.80 5.02
CA SER A 25 5.53 -13.88 5.56
C SER A 25 4.98 -13.17 6.81
N PRO A 26 5.78 -13.03 7.89
CA PRO A 26 5.32 -12.37 9.11
C PRO A 26 4.95 -10.91 8.83
N ALA A 27 3.87 -10.46 9.46
CA ALA A 27 3.49 -9.06 9.47
C ALA A 27 4.50 -8.25 10.30
N ILE A 28 4.96 -7.12 9.75
CA ILE A 28 5.88 -6.22 10.43
C ILE A 28 5.18 -4.94 10.90
N LEU A 29 4.09 -4.57 10.23
CA LEU A 29 3.33 -3.36 10.50
C LEU A 29 1.86 -3.59 10.15
N VAL A 30 0.97 -3.26 11.08
CA VAL A 30 -0.48 -3.28 10.85
C VAL A 30 -1.01 -1.88 11.09
N ALA A 31 -1.66 -1.32 10.06
CA ALA A 31 -2.27 0.00 10.09
C ALA A 31 -3.80 -0.17 10.05
N ALA A 32 -4.48 0.17 11.14
CA ALA A 32 -5.93 0.01 11.27
C ALA A 32 -6.64 1.37 11.38
N PHE A 33 -7.69 1.53 10.59
CA PHE A 33 -8.63 2.64 10.67
C PHE A 33 -9.99 2.11 11.08
N ASP A 34 -10.53 2.61 12.19
CA ASP A 34 -11.85 2.23 12.69
C ASP A 34 -12.89 3.31 12.38
N SER A 35 -13.90 2.94 11.60
CA SER A 35 -15.08 3.76 11.33
C SER A 35 -16.37 2.93 11.29
N GLY A 36 -16.41 1.83 12.05
CA GLY A 36 -17.51 0.86 11.97
C GLY A 36 -17.55 0.17 10.60
N PRO A 37 -18.65 0.25 9.82
CA PRO A 37 -18.76 -0.44 8.53
C PRO A 37 -17.71 -0.05 7.48
N GLY A 38 -17.08 1.13 7.63
CA GLY A 38 -15.99 1.60 6.76
C GLY A 38 -14.59 1.32 7.30
N ALA A 39 -14.46 0.50 8.36
CA ALA A 39 -13.17 0.15 8.93
C ALA A 39 -12.26 -0.47 7.88
N ALA A 40 -10.97 -0.20 7.96
CA ALA A 40 -10.01 -0.76 7.04
C ALA A 40 -8.69 -1.11 7.74
N VAL A 41 -8.07 -2.18 7.26
CA VAL A 41 -6.81 -2.68 7.78
C VAL A 41 -5.85 -2.86 6.62
N LEU A 42 -4.65 -2.34 6.79
CA LEU A 42 -3.53 -2.53 5.89
C LEU A 42 -2.40 -3.23 6.63
N THR A 43 -2.05 -4.41 6.17
CA THR A 43 -1.01 -5.26 6.76
C THR A 43 0.20 -5.28 5.85
N PHE A 44 1.37 -4.92 6.37
CA PHE A 44 2.65 -4.98 5.66
C PHE A 44 3.48 -6.14 6.20
N ARG A 45 4.09 -6.90 5.31
CA ARG A 45 4.87 -8.10 5.65
C ARG A 45 6.35 -7.93 5.33
N GLN A 46 7.20 -8.76 5.91
CA GLN A 46 8.66 -8.67 5.80
C GLN A 46 9.17 -8.83 4.36
N ASP A 47 8.46 -9.58 3.52
CA ASP A 47 8.83 -9.92 2.15
C ASP A 47 8.39 -8.88 1.10
N LYS A 48 8.03 -7.67 1.55
CA LYS A 48 7.53 -6.56 0.69
C LYS A 48 6.14 -6.78 0.10
N SER A 49 5.40 -7.77 0.58
CA SER A 49 3.97 -7.89 0.29
C SER A 49 3.11 -7.12 1.29
N CYS A 50 1.90 -6.74 0.86
CA CYS A 50 0.90 -6.14 1.72
C CYS A 50 -0.50 -6.64 1.40
N GLU A 51 -1.39 -6.48 2.37
CA GLU A 51 -2.77 -6.92 2.30
C GLU A 51 -3.68 -5.78 2.74
N TRP A 52 -4.69 -5.47 1.93
CA TRP A 52 -5.71 -4.47 2.20
C TRP A 52 -7.07 -5.13 2.41
N LEU A 53 -7.68 -4.85 3.55
CA LEU A 53 -9.03 -5.27 3.89
C LEU A 53 -9.87 -4.03 4.22
N SER A 54 -11.04 -3.87 3.60
CA SER A 54 -11.91 -2.71 3.85
C SER A 54 -13.38 -3.09 3.99
N GLY A 55 -13.99 -2.73 5.11
CA GLY A 55 -15.37 -3.04 5.43
C GLY A 55 -15.61 -4.49 5.83
N ILE A 56 -16.87 -4.81 6.10
CA ILE A 56 -17.28 -6.05 6.79
C ILE A 56 -17.32 -7.27 5.84
N ALA A 57 -17.42 -7.06 4.53
CA ALA A 57 -17.70 -8.13 3.55
C ALA A 57 -16.79 -8.11 2.31
N SER A 58 -15.65 -7.40 2.35
CA SER A 58 -14.69 -7.45 1.24
C SER A 58 -13.69 -8.58 1.45
N ASN A 59 -13.27 -9.20 0.34
CA ASN A 59 -12.11 -10.08 0.36
C ASN A 59 -10.85 -9.23 0.51
N PRO A 60 -9.84 -9.72 1.25
CA PRO A 60 -8.52 -9.09 1.27
C PRO A 60 -7.96 -8.96 -0.16
N GLN A 61 -7.40 -7.80 -0.47
CA GLN A 61 -6.65 -7.57 -1.69
C GLN A 61 -5.15 -7.61 -1.37
N GLU A 62 -4.41 -8.39 -2.14
CA GLU A 62 -2.96 -8.50 -2.00
C GLU A 62 -2.22 -7.57 -2.96
N GLY A 63 -1.07 -7.08 -2.53
CA GLY A 63 -0.20 -6.22 -3.31
C GLY A 63 1.22 -6.24 -2.79
N THR A 64 2.02 -5.31 -3.28
CA THR A 64 3.40 -5.09 -2.86
C THR A 64 3.56 -3.67 -2.35
N TYR A 65 4.62 -3.43 -1.59
CA TYR A 65 4.95 -2.09 -1.14
C TYR A 65 6.45 -1.80 -1.21
N GLN A 66 6.75 -0.53 -1.39
CA GLN A 66 8.11 0.00 -1.30
C GLN A 66 8.19 1.03 -0.19
N THR A 67 9.38 1.18 0.41
CA THR A 67 9.61 2.10 1.52
C THR A 67 10.85 2.94 1.31
N LYS A 68 10.74 4.25 1.49
CA LYS A 68 11.88 5.18 1.48
C LYS A 68 11.61 6.37 2.41
N ASP A 69 12.51 6.64 3.35
CA ASP A 69 12.38 7.76 4.30
C ASP A 69 11.02 7.83 5.02
N SER A 70 10.53 6.69 5.52
CA SER A 70 9.19 6.55 6.15
C SER A 70 7.99 6.76 5.22
N LEU A 71 8.21 7.06 3.93
CA LEU A 71 7.20 6.99 2.89
C LEU A 71 7.02 5.54 2.46
N VAL A 72 5.76 5.14 2.32
CA VAL A 72 5.33 3.84 1.84
C VAL A 72 4.51 4.04 0.57
N GLU A 73 4.85 3.34 -0.49
CA GLU A 73 4.08 3.30 -1.73
C GLU A 73 3.54 1.89 -1.93
N ILE A 74 2.25 1.78 -2.28
CA ILE A 74 1.55 0.51 -2.46
C ILE A 74 1.24 0.28 -3.93
N GLU A 75 1.49 -0.92 -4.40
CA GLU A 75 1.21 -1.38 -5.76
C GLU A 75 0.33 -2.64 -5.74
N GLY A 76 -0.34 -2.94 -6.86
CA GLY A 76 -1.17 -4.15 -6.99
C GLY A 76 -2.55 -4.11 -6.34
N ILE A 77 -2.83 -3.17 -5.43
CA ILE A 77 -4.13 -3.04 -4.76
C ILE A 77 -4.98 -1.92 -5.38
N SER A 78 -6.29 -2.18 -5.53
CA SER A 78 -7.30 -1.16 -5.80
C SER A 78 -7.87 -0.65 -4.49
N LEU A 79 -7.24 0.40 -3.97
CA LEU A 79 -7.72 1.14 -2.81
C LEU A 79 -8.99 1.87 -3.27
N GLY A 80 -10.16 1.41 -2.83
CA GLY A 80 -11.46 1.94 -3.27
C GLY A 80 -11.58 3.47 -3.08
N GLY A 81 -12.64 4.07 -3.62
CA GLY A 81 -12.77 5.54 -3.77
C GLY A 81 -12.71 6.40 -2.48
N ALA A 82 -12.65 5.78 -1.30
CA ALA A 82 -12.41 6.47 -0.03
C ALA A 82 -10.94 6.90 0.16
N LEU A 83 -9.98 6.17 -0.43
CA LEU A 83 -8.56 6.52 -0.38
C LEU A 83 -8.18 7.33 -1.62
N LYS A 84 -7.45 8.42 -1.40
CA LYS A 84 -7.06 9.40 -2.43
C LYS A 84 -5.64 9.20 -2.94
N SER A 85 -4.85 8.36 -2.28
CA SER A 85 -3.47 8.10 -2.64
C SER A 85 -3.06 6.68 -2.27
N LYS A 86 -2.09 6.15 -3.02
CA LYS A 86 -1.34 4.93 -2.70
C LYS A 86 -0.03 5.21 -1.94
N HIS A 87 0.24 6.49 -1.67
CA HIS A 87 1.40 6.92 -0.91
C HIS A 87 0.99 7.26 0.52
N PHE A 88 1.76 6.73 1.46
CA PHE A 88 1.50 6.86 2.87
C PHE A 88 2.75 7.28 3.62
N LEU A 89 2.60 8.14 4.62
CA LEU A 89 3.67 8.53 5.53
C LEU A 89 3.47 7.85 6.88
N ILE A 90 4.46 7.09 7.33
CA ILE A 90 4.53 6.61 8.71
C ILE A 90 5.10 7.74 9.57
N THR A 91 4.34 8.20 10.55
CA THR A 91 4.76 9.32 11.42
C THR A 91 4.11 9.24 12.80
N ASN A 92 4.66 9.95 13.78
CA ASN A 92 4.01 10.19 15.07
C ASN A 92 3.37 11.58 15.16
N ARG A 93 3.36 12.35 14.05
CA ARG A 93 2.76 13.69 14.00
C ARG A 93 1.31 13.59 13.57
N ASN A 94 0.41 13.38 14.53
CA ASN A 94 -1.01 13.29 14.25
C ASN A 94 -1.61 14.69 13.99
N PRO A 95 -2.13 14.96 12.77
CA PRO A 95 -2.68 16.27 12.42
C PRO A 95 -4.00 16.59 13.16
N SER A 96 -4.70 15.58 13.66
CA SER A 96 -5.99 15.71 14.36
C SER A 96 -5.85 15.72 15.88
N ASN A 97 -4.70 15.27 16.42
CA ASN A 97 -4.39 15.33 17.84
C ASN A 97 -2.88 15.55 18.03
N LYS A 98 -2.46 16.81 18.17
CA LYS A 98 -1.05 17.21 18.23
C LYS A 98 -0.30 16.64 19.44
N ASP A 99 -1.01 16.23 20.49
CA ASP A 99 -0.41 15.69 21.72
C ASP A 99 -0.23 14.17 21.67
N SER A 100 -0.90 13.49 20.73
CA SER A 100 -0.70 12.04 20.53
C SER A 100 0.71 11.77 20.02
N ARG A 101 1.37 10.78 20.64
CA ARG A 101 2.67 10.25 20.22
C ARG A 101 2.55 8.91 19.51
N ASP A 102 1.32 8.50 19.19
CA ASP A 102 1.05 7.22 18.55
C ASP A 102 1.62 7.23 17.13
N LEU A 103 2.18 6.10 16.73
CA LEU A 103 2.58 5.91 15.34
C LEU A 103 1.31 5.79 14.49
N ILE A 104 1.27 6.53 13.40
CA ILE A 104 0.15 6.58 12.47
C ILE A 104 0.61 6.45 11.02
N LEU A 105 -0.33 6.07 10.16
CA LEU A 105 -0.17 6.06 8.71
C LEU A 105 -1.09 7.14 8.11
N LEU A 106 -0.50 8.12 7.42
CA LEU A 106 -1.21 9.23 6.78
C LEU A 106 -1.16 9.12 5.25
N GLN A 107 -2.27 9.39 4.58
CA GLN A 107 -2.26 9.53 3.12
C GLN A 107 -1.56 10.83 2.70
N VAL A 108 -0.63 10.72 1.77
CA VAL A 108 0.11 11.87 1.22
C VAL A 108 0.13 11.87 -0.31
N ASP A 109 0.39 13.02 -0.92
CA ASP A 109 0.70 13.13 -2.34
C ASP A 109 2.20 12.82 -2.62
N LYS A 110 2.60 12.94 -3.89
CA LYS A 110 4.00 12.74 -4.32
C LYS A 110 4.96 13.78 -3.71
N GLN A 111 4.45 14.94 -3.30
CA GLN A 111 5.16 16.03 -2.65
C GLN A 111 5.17 15.89 -1.12
N ARG A 112 4.61 14.79 -0.57
CA ARG A 112 4.47 14.51 0.86
C ARG A 112 3.50 15.43 1.62
N ASN A 113 2.61 16.14 0.92
CA ASN A 113 1.52 16.87 1.57
C ASN A 113 0.41 15.89 1.95
N SER A 114 -0.20 16.06 3.12
CA SER A 114 -1.35 15.27 3.54
C SER A 114 -2.55 15.53 2.63
N VAL A 115 -3.12 14.47 2.03
CA VAL A 115 -4.26 14.57 1.09
C VAL A 115 -5.60 14.19 1.73
N ASP A 116 -5.57 13.45 2.83
CA ASP A 116 -6.75 13.20 3.66
C ASP A 116 -6.37 13.10 5.14
N LYS A 117 -7.02 13.92 5.96
CA LYS A 117 -6.81 13.98 7.42
C LYS A 117 -7.88 13.22 8.21
N ARG A 118 -8.88 12.65 7.52
CA ARG A 118 -9.98 11.89 8.15
C ARG A 118 -9.63 10.40 8.25
N PHE A 119 -8.87 9.89 7.30
CA PHE A 119 -8.38 8.51 7.29
C PHE A 119 -6.97 8.45 7.87
N ILE A 120 -6.90 8.40 9.20
CA ILE A 120 -5.65 8.24 9.95
C ILE A 120 -5.64 6.83 10.51
N PHE A 121 -4.73 5.99 10.03
CA PHE A 121 -4.60 4.64 10.55
C PHE A 121 -3.71 4.66 11.78
N ARG A 122 -4.10 3.96 12.83
CA ARG A 122 -3.23 3.67 13.97
C ARG A 122 -2.30 2.53 13.59
N VAL A 123 -1.01 2.71 13.86
CA VAL A 123 0.02 1.74 13.49
C VAL A 123 0.43 0.92 14.71
N THR A 124 0.35 -0.40 14.56
CA THR A 124 0.97 -1.35 15.46
C THR A 124 2.15 -1.99 14.75
N VAL A 125 3.32 -1.95 15.37
CA VAL A 125 4.56 -2.57 14.86
C VAL A 125 4.74 -3.89 15.59
N ASP A 126 4.96 -4.99 14.86
CA ASP A 126 5.35 -6.25 15.49
C ASP A 126 6.80 -6.13 15.98
N LYS A 127 7.03 -6.46 17.25
CA LYS A 127 8.34 -6.33 17.92
C LYS A 127 9.06 -7.67 18.08
N ARG A 128 8.48 -8.75 17.55
CA ARG A 128 9.05 -10.10 17.63
C ARG A 128 10.33 -10.24 16.82
#